data_AF-A0A526YQI3-F1
#
_entry.id   AF-A0A526YQI3-F1
#
_cell.length_a   1.000
_cell.length_b   1.000
_cell.length_c   1.000
_cell.angle_alpha   90.00
_cell.angle_beta   90.00
_cell.angle_gamma   90.00
#
_symmetry.space_group_name_H-M   'P 1'
#
loop_
_entity.id
_entity.type
_entity.pdbx_description
1 polymer ?
#
loop_
_entity_poly.entity_id
_entity_poly.type
_entity_poly.pdbx_seq_one_letter_code
_entity_poly.pdbx_strand_id
1 'polypeptide(L)' 'THELNFAREVADKLIFMVEGKVVETGTPRQVLDNPAEPRTRAFLSAVLSGKAEAA' A
#
# COMPACT_ATOMS: atom_id res chain seq x y z
N THR A 1 -3.26 -8.99 -2.46
CA THR A 1 -4.66 -8.63 -2.78
C THR A 1 -4.69 -7.22 -3.33
N HIS A 2 -5.70 -6.87 -4.13
CA HIS A 2 -5.90 -5.51 -4.66
C HIS A 2 -6.85 -4.67 -3.79
N GLU A 3 -7.45 -5.27 -2.78
CA GLU A 3 -8.34 -4.60 -1.82
C GLU A 3 -7.55 -4.09 -0.61
N LEU A 4 -7.05 -2.85 -0.68
CA LEU A 4 -6.20 -2.25 0.36
C LEU A 4 -6.91 -2.10 1.72
N ASN A 5 -8.21 -1.78 1.72
CA ASN A 5 -8.98 -1.63 2.97
C ASN A 5 -9.11 -2.97 3.70
N PHE A 6 -9.41 -4.03 2.96
CA PHE A 6 -9.45 -5.38 3.51
C PHE A 6 -8.08 -5.78 4.07
N ALA A 7 -7.02 -5.57 3.28
CA ALA A 7 -5.65 -5.87 3.71
C ALA A 7 -5.25 -5.11 4.98
N ARG A 8 -5.73 -3.87 5.14
CA ARG A 8 -5.51 -3.07 6.35
C ARG A 8 -6.15 -3.66 7.58
N GLU A 9 -7.34 -4.25 7.43
CA GLU A 9 -8.13 -4.75 8.56
C GLU A 9 -7.74 -6.16 8.99
N VAL A 10 -7.34 -7.02 8.05
CA VAL A 10 -7.18 -8.46 8.33
C VAL A 10 -5.74 -8.97 8.28
N ALA A 11 -4.81 -8.25 7.68
CA ALA A 11 -3.46 -8.78 7.48
C ALA A 11 -2.53 -8.47 8.65
N ASP A 12 -1.76 -9.47 9.08
CA ASP A 12 -0.66 -9.24 10.03
C ASP A 12 0.58 -8.63 9.35
N LYS A 13 0.74 -8.92 8.05
CA LYS A 13 1.91 -8.53 7.26
C LYS A 13 1.51 -8.20 5.83
N LEU A 14 2.09 -7.15 5.29
CA LEU A 14 2.00 -6.73 3.89
C LEU A 14 3.36 -6.81 3.21
N ILE A 15 3.31 -7.17 1.93
CA ILE A 15 4.43 -7.17 1.01
C ILE A 15 4.01 -6.34 -0.19
N PHE A 16 4.69 -5.22 -0.42
CA PHE A 16 4.52 -4.43 -1.63
C PHE A 16 5.54 -4.88 -2.68
N MET A 17 5.03 -5.21 -3.86
CA MET A 17 5.84 -5.76 -4.95
C MET A 17 5.64 -4.96 -6.23
N VAL A 18 6.72 -4.75 -6.97
CA VAL A 18 6.73 -4.07 -8.27
C VAL A 18 7.72 -4.81 -9.17
N GLU A 19 7.33 -5.09 -10.42
CA GLU A 19 8.19 -5.75 -11.42
C GLU A 19 8.80 -7.07 -10.92
N GLY A 20 8.01 -7.85 -10.20
CA GLY A 20 8.44 -9.14 -9.63
C GLY A 20 9.42 -9.03 -8.46
N LYS A 21 9.69 -7.81 -7.96
CA LYS A 21 10.57 -7.58 -6.81
C LYS A 21 9.76 -7.14 -5.59
N VAL A 22 10.18 -7.62 -4.42
CA VAL A 22 9.71 -7.07 -3.14
C VAL A 22 10.39 -5.73 -2.93
N VAL A 23 9.58 -4.67 -2.86
CA VAL A 23 10.06 -3.30 -2.65
C VAL A 23 9.96 -2.96 -1.17
N GLU A 24 8.85 -3.29 -0.53
CA GLU A 24 8.65 -3.00 0.89
C GLU A 24 7.89 -4.13 1.59
N THR A 25 8.15 -4.31 2.88
CA THR A 25 7.49 -5.33 3.69
C THR A 25 7.37 -4.84 5.13
N GLY A 26 6.22 -5.09 5.76
CA GLY A 26 5.97 -4.67 7.13
C GLY A 26 4.54 -4.96 7.56
N THR A 27 4.15 -4.44 8.71
CA THR A 27 2.74 -4.42 9.13
C THR A 27 1.91 -3.54 8.19
N PRO A 28 0.57 -3.69 8.14
CA PRO A 28 -0.27 -2.81 7.33
C PRO A 28 -0.07 -1.33 7.64
N ARG A 29 0.07 -0.98 8.92
CA ARG A 29 0.33 0.40 9.36
C ARG A 29 1.65 0.93 8.82
N GLN A 30 2.70 0.11 8.80
CA GLN A 30 4.00 0.52 8.25
C GLN A 30 3.94 0.70 6.74
N VAL A 31 3.30 -0.21 6.01
CA VAL A 31 3.33 -0.16 4.53
C VAL A 31 2.29 0.79 3.95
N LEU A 32 1.12 0.95 4.58
CA LEU A 32 0.01 1.77 4.06
C LEU A 32 -0.03 3.17 4.68
N ASP A 33 0.15 3.29 6.00
CA ASP A 33 -0.04 4.58 6.70
C ASP A 33 1.29 5.34 6.85
N ASN A 34 2.42 4.63 7.01
CA ASN A 34 3.75 5.24 7.15
C ASN A 34 4.83 4.56 6.28
N PRO A 35 4.63 4.47 4.95
CA PRO A 35 5.55 3.81 4.03
C PRO A 35 6.95 4.43 4.04
N ALA A 36 7.97 3.58 4.24
CA ALA A 36 9.37 3.98 4.22
C ALA A 36 9.91 4.12 2.79
N GLU A 37 9.43 3.32 1.85
CA GLU A 37 9.95 3.35 0.47
C GLU A 37 9.31 4.47 -0.37
N PRO A 38 10.11 5.28 -1.08
CA PRO A 38 9.59 6.30 -2.00
C PRO A 38 8.66 5.72 -3.07
N ARG A 39 8.94 4.50 -3.54
CA ARG A 39 8.11 3.84 -4.55
C ARG A 39 6.74 3.47 -4.01
N THR A 40 6.65 3.00 -2.78
CA THR A 40 5.39 2.68 -2.10
C THR A 40 4.56 3.94 -1.88
N ARG A 41 5.20 5.04 -1.42
CA ARG A 41 4.54 6.35 -1.31
C ARG A 41 3.92 6.81 -2.62
N ALA A 42 4.70 6.80 -3.70
CA ALA A 42 4.21 7.23 -5.01
C ALA A 42 3.01 6.40 -5.50
N PHE A 43 3.05 5.08 -5.27
CA PHE A 43 1.94 4.18 -5.61
C PHE A 43 0.68 4.51 -4.80
N LEU A 44 0.80 4.61 -3.47
CA LEU A 44 -0.32 4.89 -2.59
C LEU A 44 -0.93 6.26 -2.87
N SER A 45 -0.12 7.29 -3.13
CA SER A 45 -0.63 8.59 -3.55
C SER A 45 -1.46 8.48 -4.83
N ALA A 46 -0.97 7.79 -5.87
CA ALA A 46 -1.73 7.64 -7.11
C ALA A 46 -3.06 6.89 -6.92
N VAL A 47 -3.06 5.82 -6.12
CA VAL A 47 -4.24 4.96 -5.90
C VAL A 47 -5.27 5.62 -4.97
N LEU A 48 -4.83 6.38 -3.97
CA LEU A 48 -5.70 7.06 -3.02
C LEU A 48 -6.22 8.39 -3.56
N SER A 49 -5.39 9.14 -4.30
CA SER A 49 -5.84 10.37 -4.97
C SER A 49 -6.86 10.09 -6.07
N GLY A 50 -6.73 8.97 -6.80
CA GLY A 50 -7.74 8.56 -7.79
C GLY A 50 -9.11 8.14 -7.20
N LYS A 51 -9.19 7.88 -5.89
CA LYS A 51 -10.47 7.61 -5.19
C LYS A 51 -11.13 8.87 -4.63
N ALA A 52 -10.41 10.00 -4.54
CA ALA A 52 -10.92 11.23 -3.94
C ALA A 52 -11.83 12.06 -4.88
N GLU A 53 -11.82 11.79 -6.19
CA GLU A 53 -12.70 12.46 -7.17
C GLU A 53 -14.03 11.73 -7.45
N ALA A 54 -14.23 10.55 -6.84
CA ALA A 54 -15.42 9.72 -7.06
C ALA A 54 -16.38 9.66 -5.85
N ALA A 55 -16.33 10.66 -4.96
CA ALA A 55 -17.19 10.78 -3.77
C ALA A 55 -17.94 12.11 -3.75
#